data_AF-A0A351Y9K6-F1
#
_entry.id   AF-A0A351Y9K6-F1
#
_cell.length_a   1.000
_cell.length_b   1.000
_cell.length_c   1.000
_cell.angle_alpha   90.00
_cell.angle_beta   90.00
_cell.angle_gamma   90.00
#
_symmetry.space_group_name_H-M   'P 1'
#
loop_
_entity.id
_entity.type
_entity.pdbx_description
1 polymer ?
#
loop_
_entity_poly.entity_id
_entity_poly.type
_entity_poly.pdbx_seq_one_letter_code
_entity_poly.pdbx_strand_id
1 'polypeptide(L)'
;MRKKVVLLLSATIGSIGVFSFSLFGRLSTIDPLYVKAASDKGKTMDLVSNLQSKVLQEGKVEFVSDGYTFSFEGEGVAFDINGIHISKGGYLRNFTCFNNLKGIRYKTNGDFVFMSGTTSKNVISKYQSAVATKDSVALEATGGEHFMLFAKEKDVTLTELTLEFDCTYEGIVASESDKWDATWSWGLEGSGVKQEPFLISSLNDWNEFAEATKTYMFKDRYFKLTANIGDETNKVTTSADASHETPFSGHFDGDGHEVYIDISDDANRAGLFAHAGNNASFENVTIRGSVLGKGSVAGSLVSALVSDATIRNVKNYASVNAKDTVGGIVGFIYGDATSKTILDNLENHGAINVTDSVLGGIVGRADGKQTISNSRNYADITYTGSISATKDSQAYIGGIVGRNATGSIDGCSNYGSITSESNLQKIGGIVGRTGKSKISNCVYGYTKEEASQGKTQPSFNVTSNFCGGIVGSVDEVATISNCMNYVNLSQTSNSCLGGIAGLSNKAGVKFDSCSNYGNITGIMSVGGIAGRAVNTVTFTGCANNGIVKIGETEASQDVGQENATTDAKKKIPGKIIGNIATGTLTIN
;
A
#
# COMPACT_ATOMS: atom_id res chain seq x y z
N MET A 1 -23.47 19.10 -54.61
CA MET A 1 -23.67 19.72 -53.29
C MET A 1 -23.24 18.72 -52.23
N ARG A 2 -22.03 18.90 -51.68
CA ARG A 2 -21.49 18.07 -50.60
C ARG A 2 -22.23 18.40 -49.30
N LYS A 3 -23.07 17.49 -48.80
CA LYS A 3 -23.53 17.52 -47.41
C LYS A 3 -22.76 16.43 -46.67
N LYS A 4 -21.80 16.88 -45.85
CA LYS A 4 -21.07 16.07 -44.86
C LYS A 4 -22.09 15.42 -43.93
N VAL A 5 -21.96 14.11 -43.71
CA VAL A 5 -22.56 13.42 -42.57
C VAL A 5 -21.38 12.93 -41.73
N VAL A 6 -21.28 13.44 -40.51
CA VAL A 6 -20.30 13.09 -39.50
C VAL A 6 -20.93 11.99 -38.65
N LEU A 7 -20.31 10.81 -38.56
CA LEU A 7 -20.74 9.79 -37.62
C LEU A 7 -19.82 9.79 -36.40
N LEU A 8 -20.44 10.06 -35.24
CA LEU A 8 -19.78 9.96 -33.95
C LEU A 8 -20.00 8.55 -33.37
N LEU A 9 -18.96 7.79 -33.05
CA LEU A 9 -19.00 6.64 -32.16
C LEU A 9 -17.85 6.68 -31.15
N SER A 10 -18.24 6.82 -29.88
CA SER A 10 -17.46 6.44 -28.71
C SER A 10 -17.75 4.99 -28.35
N ALA A 11 -16.72 4.29 -27.90
CA ALA A 11 -16.88 3.09 -27.11
C ALA A 11 -15.79 3.06 -26.04
N THR A 12 -16.21 2.85 -24.80
CA THR A 12 -15.36 2.50 -23.65
C THR A 12 -15.43 0.98 -23.48
N ILE A 13 -14.29 0.37 -23.18
CA ILE A 13 -13.96 -1.05 -23.37
C ILE A 13 -14.38 -1.92 -22.17
N GLY A 14 -14.79 -3.17 -22.43
CA GLY A 14 -14.81 -4.27 -21.46
C GLY A 14 -14.79 -5.66 -22.12
N SER A 15 -13.60 -6.28 -22.11
CA SER A 15 -13.27 -7.73 -22.28
C SER A 15 -13.57 -8.48 -23.59
N ILE A 16 -12.45 -8.86 -24.22
CA ILE A 16 -12.15 -9.88 -25.23
C ILE A 16 -13.31 -10.71 -25.77
N GLY A 17 -13.50 -10.53 -27.05
CA GLY A 17 -13.74 -11.62 -27.97
C GLY A 17 -13.35 -11.20 -29.42
N VAL A 18 -13.36 -12.15 -30.35
CA VAL A 18 -13.01 -12.02 -31.78
C VAL A 18 -14.22 -11.93 -32.76
N PHE A 19 -14.66 -10.74 -33.19
CA PHE A 19 -15.82 -10.57 -34.09
C PHE A 19 -15.27 -10.70 -35.48
N SER A 20 -15.96 -11.52 -36.26
CA SER A 20 -15.79 -11.56 -37.70
C SER A 20 -17.01 -10.88 -38.33
N PHE A 21 -16.78 -9.89 -39.21
CA PHE A 21 -17.82 -9.31 -40.07
C PHE A 21 -17.62 -9.82 -41.50
N SER A 22 -18.70 -10.26 -42.16
CA SER A 22 -18.70 -10.57 -43.60
C SER A 22 -19.74 -9.73 -44.31
N LEU A 23 -19.32 -8.93 -45.29
CA LEU A 23 -20.18 -8.15 -46.17
C LEU A 23 -20.07 -8.73 -47.60
N PHE A 24 -21.16 -9.25 -48.16
CA PHE A 24 -21.23 -9.59 -49.58
C PHE A 24 -22.37 -8.81 -50.26
N GLY A 25 -21.98 -7.82 -51.05
CA GLY A 25 -22.89 -7.02 -51.89
C GLY A 25 -22.13 -6.02 -52.75
N ARG A 26 -22.53 -5.85 -54.01
CA ARG A 26 -21.90 -4.93 -54.97
C ARG A 26 -22.34 -3.49 -54.67
N LEU A 27 -21.51 -2.74 -53.95
CA LEU A 27 -21.71 -1.31 -53.68
C LEU A 27 -20.98 -0.46 -54.73
N SER A 28 -21.72 0.38 -55.44
CA SER A 28 -21.15 1.40 -56.33
C SER A 28 -20.85 2.68 -55.56
N THR A 29 -19.57 3.09 -55.59
CA THR A 29 -18.94 4.36 -55.12
C THR A 29 -18.86 4.59 -53.60
N ILE A 30 -17.62 4.72 -53.10
CA ILE A 30 -17.25 5.05 -51.71
C ILE A 30 -16.76 6.50 -51.67
N ASP A 31 -17.23 7.29 -50.70
CA ASP A 31 -16.54 8.48 -50.16
C ASP A 31 -15.94 8.11 -48.77
N PRO A 32 -14.86 8.78 -48.31
CA PRO A 32 -14.10 8.35 -47.14
C PRO A 32 -14.91 8.42 -45.82
N LEU A 33 -14.79 7.35 -45.04
CA LEU A 33 -15.42 7.16 -43.73
C LEU A 33 -14.77 8.06 -42.67
N TYR A 34 -15.57 8.82 -41.90
CA TYR A 34 -15.12 9.59 -40.73
C TYR A 34 -15.81 9.04 -39.47
N VAL A 35 -15.03 8.77 -38.41
CA VAL A 35 -15.50 8.29 -37.10
C VAL A 35 -15.09 9.29 -36.02
N LYS A 36 -15.94 9.60 -35.03
CA LYS A 36 -15.65 10.60 -33.98
C LYS A 36 -16.22 10.17 -32.60
N ALA A 37 -15.49 10.15 -31.49
CA ALA A 37 -16.00 9.61 -30.21
C ALA A 37 -16.48 10.68 -29.21
N ALA A 38 -17.50 10.41 -28.37
CA ALA A 38 -17.93 11.27 -27.24
C ALA A 38 -18.08 10.53 -25.89
N SER A 39 -17.53 11.05 -24.80
CA SER A 39 -17.70 10.50 -23.44
C SER A 39 -18.63 11.34 -22.55
N ASP A 40 -19.16 10.71 -21.50
CA ASP A 40 -20.27 11.17 -20.63
C ASP A 40 -20.02 12.42 -19.75
N LYS A 41 -19.01 13.25 -20.07
CA LYS A 41 -18.76 14.54 -19.38
C LYS A 41 -18.56 15.74 -20.30
N GLY A 42 -19.09 15.71 -21.51
CA GLY A 42 -19.41 16.93 -22.27
C GLY A 42 -18.24 17.77 -22.81
N LYS A 43 -17.09 17.18 -23.17
CA LYS A 43 -16.06 17.85 -23.99
C LYS A 43 -15.68 16.99 -25.21
N THR A 44 -15.79 17.59 -26.40
CA THR A 44 -15.46 16.99 -27.70
C THR A 44 -13.98 17.21 -28.03
N MET A 45 -13.26 16.18 -28.52
CA MET A 45 -11.95 16.34 -29.18
C MET A 45 -12.05 15.96 -30.66
N ASP A 46 -11.46 16.77 -31.54
CA ASP A 46 -11.33 16.51 -32.97
C ASP A 46 -9.96 15.88 -33.26
N LEU A 47 -9.94 14.68 -33.85
CA LEU A 47 -8.74 14.04 -34.41
C LEU A 47 -8.95 13.87 -35.92
N VAL A 48 -8.23 14.67 -36.71
CA VAL A 48 -8.00 14.50 -38.16
C VAL A 48 -6.48 14.67 -38.29
N SER A 49 -5.71 13.73 -38.84
CA SER A 49 -5.59 13.41 -40.28
C SER A 49 -4.58 12.26 -40.46
N ASN A 50 -4.82 11.39 -41.46
CA ASN A 50 -3.92 10.36 -42.03
C ASN A 50 -4.16 8.91 -41.60
N LEU A 51 -5.27 8.34 -42.07
CA LEU A 51 -5.45 6.89 -42.16
C LEU A 51 -5.14 6.44 -43.59
N GLN A 52 -4.14 5.56 -43.77
CA GLN A 52 -3.97 4.79 -45.01
C GLN A 52 -4.40 3.34 -44.76
N SER A 53 -5.38 2.86 -45.51
CA SER A 53 -5.85 1.47 -45.45
C SER A 53 -5.08 0.60 -46.45
N LYS A 54 -4.61 -0.58 -46.01
CA LYS A 54 -4.08 -1.62 -46.90
C LYS A 54 -4.88 -2.90 -46.71
N VAL A 55 -5.50 -3.40 -47.77
CA VAL A 55 -6.25 -4.66 -47.76
C VAL A 55 -5.26 -5.82 -47.81
N LEU A 56 -5.26 -6.68 -46.80
CA LEU A 56 -4.31 -7.80 -46.70
C LEU A 56 -4.96 -9.18 -46.98
N GLN A 57 -6.27 -9.41 -46.72
CA GLN A 57 -7.18 -10.46 -47.26
C GLN A 57 -8.54 -10.52 -46.50
N GLU A 58 -9.52 -11.32 -46.97
CA GLU A 58 -10.95 -11.35 -46.55
C GLU A 58 -11.21 -11.48 -45.04
N GLY A 59 -12.12 -10.65 -44.52
CA GLY A 59 -12.60 -10.68 -43.12
C GLY A 59 -11.81 -9.83 -42.13
N LYS A 60 -10.68 -9.23 -42.54
CA LYS A 60 -9.85 -8.36 -41.71
C LYS A 60 -9.63 -7.02 -42.41
N VAL A 61 -10.09 -5.93 -41.81
CA VAL A 61 -9.72 -4.58 -42.26
C VAL A 61 -8.76 -4.00 -41.24
N GLU A 62 -7.55 -3.70 -41.69
CA GLU A 62 -6.50 -3.15 -40.85
C GLU A 62 -6.38 -1.65 -41.13
N PHE A 63 -6.56 -0.86 -40.07
CA PHE A 63 -6.37 0.57 -40.09
C PHE A 63 -5.10 0.88 -39.30
N VAL A 64 -4.08 1.40 -39.98
CA VAL A 64 -2.84 1.83 -39.35
C VAL A 64 -2.85 3.35 -39.24
N SER A 65 -2.79 3.84 -38.02
CA SER A 65 -2.51 5.23 -37.69
C SER A 65 -1.58 5.22 -36.48
N ASP A 66 -0.40 5.82 -36.63
CA ASP A 66 0.63 6.06 -35.60
C ASP A 66 0.52 5.17 -34.35
N GLY A 67 0.83 3.88 -34.53
CA GLY A 67 1.11 2.96 -33.43
C GLY A 67 -0.06 2.14 -32.86
N TYR A 68 -1.25 2.11 -33.47
CA TYR A 68 -2.39 1.30 -32.97
C TYR A 68 -3.01 0.37 -34.03
N THR A 69 -3.43 -0.83 -33.61
CA THR A 69 -4.18 -1.85 -34.39
C THR A 69 -5.49 -2.20 -33.65
N PHE A 70 -6.62 -2.40 -34.37
CA PHE A 70 -7.95 -2.64 -33.76
C PHE A 70 -8.70 -3.89 -34.31
N SER A 71 -9.46 -4.59 -33.46
CA SER A 71 -10.39 -5.72 -33.71
C SER A 71 -11.47 -5.82 -32.60
N PHE A 72 -12.69 -6.35 -32.82
CA PHE A 72 -13.88 -6.15 -31.93
C PHE A 72 -14.62 -7.48 -31.51
N GLU A 73 -15.27 -7.68 -30.30
CA GLU A 73 -16.45 -8.57 -29.85
C GLU A 73 -17.33 -7.91 -28.73
N GLY A 74 -18.61 -8.32 -28.53
CA GLY A 74 -19.55 -8.01 -27.42
C GLY A 74 -20.82 -7.14 -27.69
N GLU A 75 -21.99 -7.49 -27.07
CA GLU A 75 -23.39 -7.05 -27.36
C GLU A 75 -23.79 -5.57 -27.07
N GLY A 76 -24.81 -5.09 -27.81
CA GLY A 76 -25.29 -3.70 -27.79
C GLY A 76 -25.02 -2.94 -29.10
N VAL A 77 -24.91 -3.65 -30.22
CA VAL A 77 -24.71 -3.02 -31.53
C VAL A 77 -26.07 -2.66 -32.14
N ALA A 78 -26.44 -1.39 -32.07
CA ALA A 78 -27.46 -0.85 -32.98
C ALA A 78 -26.81 -0.75 -34.37
N PHE A 79 -27.11 -1.71 -35.25
CA PHE A 79 -26.88 -1.49 -36.67
C PHE A 79 -27.97 -0.57 -37.16
N ASP A 80 -27.64 0.70 -37.38
CA ASP A 80 -28.53 1.59 -38.13
C ASP A 80 -28.45 1.19 -39.61
N ILE A 81 -29.31 0.23 -39.96
CA ILE A 81 -29.46 -0.25 -41.32
C ILE A 81 -30.46 0.68 -42.01
N ASN A 82 -29.99 1.85 -42.42
CA ASN A 82 -30.78 2.68 -43.30
C ASN A 82 -30.74 2.13 -44.73
N GLY A 83 -31.83 1.47 -45.15
CA GLY A 83 -32.10 1.21 -46.56
C GLY A 83 -31.70 -0.16 -47.10
N ILE A 84 -31.74 -1.23 -46.28
CA ILE A 84 -31.67 -2.59 -46.85
C ILE A 84 -32.96 -2.88 -47.60
N HIS A 85 -32.82 -2.93 -48.92
CA HIS A 85 -33.88 -3.28 -49.86
C HIS A 85 -33.85 -4.80 -50.09
N ILE A 86 -34.91 -5.49 -49.69
CA ILE A 86 -35.04 -6.93 -49.89
C ILE A 86 -36.09 -7.16 -50.98
N SER A 87 -35.67 -7.69 -52.12
CA SER A 87 -36.55 -8.04 -53.22
C SER A 87 -37.41 -9.27 -52.88
N LYS A 88 -38.56 -9.44 -53.55
CA LYS A 88 -39.52 -10.51 -53.26
C LYS A 88 -38.86 -11.90 -53.27
N GLY A 89 -38.98 -12.64 -52.17
CA GLY A 89 -38.35 -13.96 -52.01
C GLY A 89 -36.90 -13.92 -51.52
N GLY A 90 -36.34 -12.72 -51.32
CA GLY A 90 -35.06 -12.51 -50.66
C GLY A 90 -35.13 -12.75 -49.15
N TYR A 91 -34.01 -13.21 -48.59
CA TYR A 91 -33.88 -13.52 -47.17
C TYR A 91 -32.63 -12.87 -46.61
N LEU A 92 -32.72 -12.40 -45.36
CA LEU A 92 -31.55 -12.06 -44.54
C LEU A 92 -31.33 -13.22 -43.56
N ARG A 93 -30.12 -13.78 -43.55
CA ARG A 93 -29.73 -14.94 -42.73
C ARG A 93 -28.57 -14.58 -41.80
N ASN A 94 -28.36 -15.43 -40.80
CA ASN A 94 -27.21 -15.47 -39.89
C ASN A 94 -27.23 -14.47 -38.74
N PHE A 95 -28.36 -14.40 -38.03
CA PHE A 95 -28.37 -13.88 -36.67
C PHE A 95 -28.32 -15.07 -35.72
N THR A 96 -27.27 -15.15 -34.90
CA THR A 96 -27.12 -16.15 -33.85
C THR A 96 -27.26 -15.44 -32.51
N CYS A 97 -28.18 -15.90 -31.68
CA CYS A 97 -28.39 -15.33 -30.36
C CYS A 97 -27.61 -16.14 -29.32
N PHE A 98 -26.71 -15.52 -28.57
CA PHE A 98 -25.92 -16.21 -27.53
C PHE A 98 -26.58 -16.14 -26.14
N ASN A 99 -27.52 -15.21 -25.92
CA ASN A 99 -28.27 -15.00 -24.68
C ASN A 99 -29.79 -15.23 -24.88
N ASN A 100 -30.63 -14.94 -23.88
CA ASN A 100 -32.09 -15.04 -24.03
C ASN A 100 -32.66 -13.80 -24.73
N LEU A 101 -33.17 -13.98 -25.96
CA LEU A 101 -33.85 -12.92 -26.71
C LEU A 101 -35.30 -12.81 -26.25
N LYS A 102 -35.72 -11.60 -25.89
CA LYS A 102 -37.08 -11.31 -25.39
C LYS A 102 -37.99 -10.56 -26.37
N GLY A 103 -37.42 -9.90 -27.37
CA GLY A 103 -38.21 -9.12 -28.30
C GLY A 103 -37.43 -8.58 -29.48
N ILE A 104 -38.13 -8.34 -30.57
CA ILE A 104 -37.62 -7.67 -31.76
C ILE A 104 -38.56 -6.52 -32.13
N ARG A 105 -38.00 -5.31 -32.25
CA ARG A 105 -38.71 -4.16 -32.82
C ARG A 105 -38.13 -3.83 -34.18
N TYR A 106 -38.97 -3.47 -35.13
CA TYR A 106 -38.50 -3.14 -36.47
C TYR A 106 -39.50 -2.22 -37.16
N LYS A 107 -39.03 -1.50 -38.18
CA LYS A 107 -39.86 -0.60 -38.98
C LYS A 107 -39.68 -0.87 -40.46
N THR A 108 -40.78 -1.11 -41.15
CA THR A 108 -40.78 -1.57 -42.54
C THR A 108 -41.91 -0.93 -43.34
N ASN A 109 -41.74 -0.86 -44.66
CA ASN A 109 -42.79 -0.40 -45.58
C ASN A 109 -43.69 -1.53 -46.13
N GLY A 110 -43.53 -2.77 -45.67
CA GLY A 110 -44.28 -3.97 -46.09
C GLY A 110 -44.06 -5.16 -45.15
N ASP A 111 -44.78 -6.27 -45.35
CA ASP A 111 -44.83 -7.37 -44.37
C ASP A 111 -43.58 -8.29 -44.37
N PHE A 112 -43.07 -8.56 -43.17
CA PHE A 112 -42.00 -9.53 -42.91
C PHE A 112 -42.49 -10.71 -42.08
N VAL A 113 -41.80 -11.85 -42.22
CA VAL A 113 -41.95 -13.00 -41.30
C VAL A 113 -40.64 -13.28 -40.61
N PHE A 114 -40.71 -13.41 -39.28
CA PHE A 114 -39.62 -13.91 -38.46
C PHE A 114 -39.73 -15.42 -38.27
N MET A 115 -38.59 -16.08 -38.37
CA MET A 115 -38.46 -17.52 -38.32
C MET A 115 -37.27 -17.89 -37.43
N SER A 116 -37.48 -18.72 -36.41
CA SER A 116 -36.41 -19.29 -35.55
C SER A 116 -36.32 -20.81 -35.73
N GLY A 117 -35.12 -21.37 -35.53
CA GLY A 117 -34.91 -22.84 -35.51
C GLY A 117 -33.51 -23.25 -35.05
N THR A 118 -33.43 -24.42 -34.41
CA THR A 118 -32.19 -25.05 -33.91
C THR A 118 -31.38 -25.71 -35.03
N THR A 119 -30.06 -25.63 -34.93
CA THR A 119 -29.13 -25.80 -36.05
C THR A 119 -29.00 -27.22 -36.62
N SER A 120 -28.77 -27.22 -37.94
CA SER A 120 -28.03 -28.20 -38.75
C SER A 120 -28.81 -29.37 -39.36
N LYS A 121 -28.71 -29.43 -40.69
CA LYS A 121 -29.17 -30.44 -41.67
C LYS A 121 -30.65 -30.36 -42.09
N ASN A 122 -30.84 -29.84 -43.30
CA ASN A 122 -31.96 -30.08 -44.22
C ASN A 122 -33.31 -30.45 -43.57
N VAL A 123 -34.15 -29.48 -43.22
CA VAL A 123 -35.57 -29.42 -43.65
C VAL A 123 -36.09 -27.98 -43.41
N ILE A 124 -36.67 -27.38 -44.46
CA ILE A 124 -37.38 -26.08 -44.49
C ILE A 124 -38.68 -26.08 -43.62
N SER A 125 -38.97 -27.11 -42.81
CA SER A 125 -40.32 -27.38 -42.32
C SER A 125 -40.56 -27.19 -40.81
N LYS A 126 -39.77 -26.38 -40.10
CA LYS A 126 -40.09 -26.04 -38.71
C LYS A 126 -39.58 -24.65 -38.32
N TYR A 127 -40.08 -23.66 -39.05
CA TYR A 127 -39.97 -22.26 -38.63
C TYR A 127 -41.34 -21.84 -38.10
N GLN A 128 -41.50 -21.73 -36.79
CA GLN A 128 -42.71 -21.11 -36.24
C GLN A 128 -42.72 -19.64 -36.67
N SER A 129 -43.70 -19.26 -37.48
CA SER A 129 -43.87 -17.88 -37.93
C SER A 129 -44.57 -17.09 -36.83
N ALA A 130 -43.87 -16.15 -36.19
CA ALA A 130 -44.55 -15.05 -35.54
C ALA A 130 -44.99 -14.07 -36.64
N VAL A 131 -46.30 -13.90 -36.82
CA VAL A 131 -46.82 -12.90 -37.76
C VAL A 131 -46.57 -11.53 -37.16
N ALA A 132 -45.79 -10.76 -37.89
CA ALA A 132 -45.21 -9.54 -37.44
C ALA A 132 -46.17 -8.39 -37.74
N THR A 133 -46.78 -7.79 -36.71
CA THR A 133 -47.51 -6.52 -36.90
C THR A 133 -46.51 -5.41 -37.14
N LYS A 134 -46.87 -4.40 -37.95
CA LYS A 134 -46.02 -3.41 -38.65
C LYS A 134 -44.86 -2.74 -37.85
N ASP A 135 -44.81 -2.89 -36.53
CA ASP A 135 -43.89 -2.18 -35.65
C ASP A 135 -43.14 -3.07 -34.61
N SER A 136 -43.55 -4.31 -34.35
CA SER A 136 -42.86 -5.19 -33.38
C SER A 136 -43.29 -6.66 -33.42
N VAL A 137 -42.40 -7.55 -32.97
CA VAL A 137 -42.65 -8.97 -32.70
C VAL A 137 -42.05 -9.36 -31.35
N ALA A 138 -42.87 -9.95 -30.48
CA ALA A 138 -42.39 -10.65 -29.30
C ALA A 138 -41.94 -12.07 -29.69
N LEU A 139 -40.72 -12.45 -29.32
CA LEU A 139 -40.18 -13.80 -29.48
C LEU A 139 -39.55 -14.22 -28.16
N GLU A 140 -39.71 -15.48 -27.79
CA GLU A 140 -38.93 -16.12 -26.73
C GLU A 140 -37.99 -17.11 -27.39
N ALA A 141 -36.68 -16.89 -27.24
CA ALA A 141 -35.66 -17.81 -27.74
C ALA A 141 -34.52 -17.96 -26.73
N THR A 142 -34.07 -19.20 -26.55
CA THR A 142 -32.95 -19.55 -25.66
C THR A 142 -31.62 -19.54 -26.44
N GLY A 143 -30.51 -19.25 -25.76
CA GLY A 143 -29.19 -19.13 -26.38
C GLY A 143 -28.82 -20.30 -27.31
N GLY A 144 -28.24 -19.98 -28.48
CA GLY A 144 -27.80 -20.91 -29.51
C GLY A 144 -28.71 -21.01 -30.75
N GLU A 145 -29.82 -20.27 -30.81
CA GLU A 145 -30.76 -20.29 -31.93
C GLU A 145 -30.38 -19.36 -33.10
N HIS A 146 -30.75 -19.76 -34.32
CA HIS A 146 -30.56 -18.98 -35.54
C HIS A 146 -31.87 -18.40 -36.07
N PHE A 147 -31.81 -17.15 -36.55
CA PHE A 147 -32.99 -16.43 -37.04
C PHE A 147 -32.85 -16.04 -38.51
N MET A 148 -34.01 -15.97 -39.18
CA MET A 148 -34.14 -15.46 -40.53
C MET A 148 -35.30 -14.47 -40.64
N LEU A 149 -35.11 -13.42 -41.44
CA LEU A 149 -36.17 -12.53 -41.89
C LEU A 149 -36.49 -12.82 -43.37
N PHE A 150 -37.77 -12.97 -43.67
CA PHE A 150 -38.26 -13.19 -45.02
C PHE A 150 -39.25 -12.10 -45.46
N ALA A 151 -38.96 -11.46 -46.59
CA ALA A 151 -39.85 -10.47 -47.20
C ALA A 151 -40.95 -11.17 -48.02
N LYS A 152 -42.23 -10.96 -47.67
CA LYS A 152 -43.37 -11.56 -48.39
C LYS A 152 -43.64 -10.86 -49.73
N GLU A 153 -43.32 -9.58 -49.82
CA GLU A 153 -43.66 -8.71 -50.96
C GLU A 153 -42.42 -8.24 -51.72
N LYS A 154 -42.63 -7.57 -52.85
CA LYS A 154 -41.53 -7.01 -53.67
C LYS A 154 -41.21 -5.60 -53.16
N ASP A 155 -39.92 -5.28 -53.12
CA ASP A 155 -39.40 -3.94 -52.81
C ASP A 155 -39.69 -3.48 -51.37
N VAL A 156 -39.50 -4.40 -50.41
CA VAL A 156 -39.65 -4.10 -48.99
C VAL A 156 -38.33 -3.58 -48.42
N THR A 157 -38.41 -2.43 -47.76
CA THR A 157 -37.30 -1.76 -47.09
C THR A 157 -37.45 -1.89 -45.59
N LEU A 158 -36.44 -2.49 -44.96
CA LEU A 158 -36.26 -2.46 -43.51
C LEU A 158 -35.51 -1.17 -43.18
N THR A 159 -36.15 -0.28 -42.43
CA THR A 159 -35.56 1.02 -42.08
C THR A 159 -35.00 1.02 -40.67
N GLU A 160 -35.53 0.18 -39.77
CA GLU A 160 -35.05 0.04 -38.40
C GLU A 160 -35.20 -1.42 -37.94
N LEU A 161 -34.22 -1.91 -37.16
CA LEU A 161 -34.26 -3.22 -36.48
C LEU A 161 -33.60 -3.10 -35.11
N THR A 162 -34.23 -3.62 -34.07
CA THR A 162 -33.78 -3.57 -32.68
C THR A 162 -34.06 -4.91 -32.01
N LEU A 163 -33.05 -5.48 -31.34
CA LEU A 163 -33.13 -6.76 -30.61
C LEU A 163 -33.01 -6.49 -29.10
N GLU A 164 -33.86 -7.12 -28.28
CA GLU A 164 -33.88 -6.96 -26.82
C GLU A 164 -33.47 -8.26 -26.11
N PHE A 165 -32.46 -8.17 -25.24
CA PHE A 165 -31.89 -9.31 -24.49
C PHE A 165 -32.00 -9.11 -22.98
N ASP A 166 -32.11 -10.21 -22.24
CA ASP A 166 -32.08 -10.24 -20.76
C ASP A 166 -30.64 -10.49 -20.27
N CYS A 167 -30.05 -9.54 -19.54
CA CYS A 167 -28.71 -9.70 -18.98
C CYS A 167 -28.73 -9.53 -17.45
N THR A 168 -28.26 -10.54 -16.70
CA THR A 168 -27.93 -10.43 -15.27
C THR A 168 -26.42 -10.26 -15.09
N TYR A 169 -26.01 -9.21 -14.37
CA TYR A 169 -24.61 -8.87 -14.11
C TYR A 169 -24.24 -9.24 -12.65
N GLU A 170 -23.27 -10.14 -12.46
CA GLU A 170 -22.50 -10.29 -11.23
C GLU A 170 -21.10 -9.70 -11.47
N GLY A 171 -20.73 -8.69 -10.68
CA GLY A 171 -19.74 -7.69 -11.08
C GLY A 171 -18.26 -8.03 -10.87
N ILE A 172 -17.43 -7.48 -11.75
CA ILE A 172 -16.03 -7.10 -11.49
C ILE A 172 -15.78 -5.77 -12.23
N VAL A 173 -15.35 -4.74 -11.49
CA VAL A 173 -14.94 -3.42 -12.02
C VAL A 173 -13.41 -3.40 -12.07
N ALA A 174 -12.83 -3.34 -13.28
CA ALA A 174 -11.40 -3.03 -13.47
C ALA A 174 -11.28 -1.57 -13.95
N SER A 175 -10.33 -0.82 -13.37
CA SER A 175 -10.04 0.58 -13.71
C SER A 175 -8.94 0.68 -14.78
N GLU A 176 -8.93 1.74 -15.58
CA GLU A 176 -8.10 1.98 -16.78
C GLU A 176 -6.56 1.99 -16.59
N SER A 177 -6.02 1.61 -15.42
CA SER A 177 -4.59 1.33 -15.22
C SER A 177 -4.17 -0.09 -15.61
N ASP A 178 -5.13 -0.98 -15.88
CA ASP A 178 -4.91 -2.43 -15.89
C ASP A 178 -4.80 -3.01 -17.31
N LYS A 179 -4.03 -2.37 -18.21
CA LYS A 179 -3.64 -3.01 -19.48
C LYS A 179 -2.41 -3.90 -19.24
N TRP A 180 -2.61 -5.03 -18.56
CA TRP A 180 -1.67 -6.14 -18.62
C TRP A 180 -1.98 -6.96 -19.87
N ASP A 181 -1.16 -6.81 -20.91
CA ASP A 181 -1.23 -7.64 -22.10
C ASP A 181 -0.80 -9.06 -21.71
N ALA A 182 -1.75 -10.00 -21.74
CA ALA A 182 -1.55 -11.41 -21.40
C ALA A 182 -0.57 -12.14 -22.34
N THR A 183 0.08 -11.43 -23.28
CA THR A 183 1.08 -11.98 -24.21
C THR A 183 2.53 -11.63 -23.88
N TRP A 184 2.80 -10.85 -22.82
CA TRP A 184 4.19 -10.49 -22.45
C TRP A 184 4.72 -11.34 -21.29
N SER A 185 5.53 -12.38 -21.59
CA SER A 185 6.23 -13.16 -20.55
C SER A 185 7.56 -12.48 -20.20
N TRP A 186 7.73 -12.00 -18.97
CA TRP A 186 9.00 -11.50 -18.46
C TRP A 186 9.92 -12.59 -17.92
N GLY A 187 9.91 -13.77 -18.54
CA GLY A 187 10.74 -14.90 -18.10
C GLY A 187 10.35 -15.54 -16.75
N LEU A 188 9.57 -14.85 -15.90
CA LEU A 188 9.09 -15.39 -14.63
C LEU A 188 7.95 -16.40 -14.84
N GLU A 189 8.04 -17.53 -14.13
CA GLU A 189 6.99 -18.54 -14.08
C GLU A 189 5.79 -18.04 -13.25
N GLY A 190 4.57 -18.43 -13.66
CA GLY A 190 3.31 -18.06 -13.02
C GLY A 190 2.56 -16.93 -13.73
N SER A 191 1.29 -16.73 -13.37
CA SER A 191 0.42 -15.71 -13.99
C SER A 191 0.27 -14.43 -13.13
N GLY A 192 0.83 -14.43 -11.92
CA GLY A 192 0.80 -13.30 -11.00
C GLY A 192 -0.51 -13.14 -10.24
N VAL A 193 -1.43 -14.10 -10.35
CA VAL A 193 -2.62 -14.19 -9.49
C VAL A 193 -2.28 -14.89 -8.19
N LYS A 194 -3.11 -14.72 -7.16
CA LYS A 194 -2.82 -15.25 -5.82
C LYS A 194 -2.55 -16.76 -5.77
N GLN A 195 -3.26 -17.55 -6.59
CA GLN A 195 -3.12 -19.00 -6.67
C GLN A 195 -1.90 -19.44 -7.48
N GLU A 196 -1.38 -18.56 -8.34
CA GLU A 196 -0.27 -18.82 -9.25
C GLU A 196 0.62 -17.56 -9.32
N PRO A 197 1.32 -17.25 -8.21
CA PRO A 197 2.16 -16.05 -8.13
C PRO A 197 3.32 -16.14 -9.12
N PHE A 198 3.86 -14.99 -9.52
CA PHE A 198 5.14 -14.96 -10.22
C PHE A 198 6.24 -15.49 -9.30
N LEU A 199 7.02 -16.46 -9.78
CA LEU A 199 8.07 -17.11 -9.02
C LEU A 199 9.41 -16.42 -9.25
N ILE A 200 10.12 -16.13 -8.16
CA ILE A 200 11.47 -15.55 -8.17
C ILE A 200 12.40 -16.56 -7.50
N SER A 201 13.23 -17.21 -8.30
CA SER A 201 14.08 -18.34 -7.91
C SER A 201 15.58 -18.03 -7.96
N SER A 202 15.95 -16.88 -8.55
CA SER A 202 17.35 -16.54 -8.80
C SER A 202 17.59 -15.02 -8.70
N LEU A 203 18.87 -14.64 -8.62
CA LEU A 203 19.27 -13.24 -8.69
C LEU A 203 18.91 -12.62 -10.06
N ASN A 204 18.88 -13.41 -11.14
CA ASN A 204 18.45 -12.92 -12.45
C ASN A 204 16.96 -12.59 -12.47
N ASP A 205 16.14 -13.49 -11.93
CA ASP A 205 14.69 -13.30 -11.78
C ASP A 205 14.39 -12.03 -10.97
N TRP A 206 15.14 -11.82 -9.88
CA TRP A 206 15.04 -10.60 -9.08
C TRP A 206 15.36 -9.35 -9.90
N ASN A 207 16.45 -9.36 -10.68
CA ASN A 207 16.85 -8.21 -11.48
C ASN A 207 15.82 -7.89 -12.56
N GLU A 208 15.22 -8.90 -13.20
CA GLU A 208 14.13 -8.73 -14.17
C GLU A 208 12.88 -8.15 -13.50
N PHE A 209 12.50 -8.66 -12.33
CA PHE A 209 11.42 -8.12 -11.51
C PHE A 209 11.68 -6.65 -11.11
N ALA A 210 12.86 -6.36 -10.55
CA ALA A 210 13.24 -5.03 -10.12
C ALA A 210 13.28 -4.03 -11.30
N GLU A 211 13.71 -4.45 -12.48
CA GLU A 211 13.63 -3.59 -13.67
C GLU A 211 12.18 -3.33 -14.07
N ALA A 212 11.31 -4.34 -14.02
CA ALA A 212 9.90 -4.18 -14.36
C ALA A 212 9.15 -3.24 -13.39
N THR A 213 9.51 -3.24 -12.10
CA THR A 213 8.93 -2.32 -11.10
C THR A 213 9.19 -0.84 -11.41
N LYS A 214 10.16 -0.51 -12.27
CA LYS A 214 10.38 0.87 -12.73
C LYS A 214 9.29 1.38 -13.67
N THR A 215 8.52 0.47 -14.27
CA THR A 215 7.46 0.79 -15.24
C THR A 215 6.08 0.45 -14.68
N TYR A 216 5.98 -0.62 -13.87
CA TYR A 216 4.70 -1.18 -13.44
C TYR A 216 4.58 -1.21 -11.92
N MET A 217 3.43 -0.77 -11.41
CA MET A 217 3.11 -0.75 -9.98
C MET A 217 2.71 -2.12 -9.43
N PHE A 218 2.37 -3.10 -10.26
CA PHE A 218 1.95 -4.45 -9.83
C PHE A 218 0.74 -4.54 -8.91
N LYS A 219 -0.20 -3.61 -9.04
CA LYS A 219 -1.44 -3.66 -8.27
C LYS A 219 -2.13 -5.03 -8.41
N ASP A 220 -2.49 -5.62 -7.27
CA ASP A 220 -3.17 -6.92 -7.18
C ASP A 220 -2.42 -8.07 -7.88
N ARG A 221 -1.09 -7.99 -7.97
CA ARG A 221 -0.21 -9.05 -8.47
C ARG A 221 0.65 -9.63 -7.35
N TYR A 222 0.92 -10.92 -7.46
CA TYR A 222 1.55 -11.72 -6.42
C TYR A 222 2.90 -12.26 -6.89
N PHE A 223 3.91 -12.13 -6.05
CA PHE A 223 5.29 -12.56 -6.26
C PHE A 223 5.70 -13.43 -5.08
N LYS A 224 6.36 -14.55 -5.36
CA LYS A 224 6.79 -15.51 -4.35
C LYS A 224 8.24 -15.93 -4.58
N LEU A 225 9.07 -15.84 -3.53
CA LEU A 225 10.40 -16.44 -3.58
C LEU A 225 10.30 -17.96 -3.48
N THR A 226 11.09 -18.67 -4.29
CA THR A 226 11.22 -20.14 -4.23
C THR A 226 12.63 -20.61 -3.89
N ALA A 227 13.55 -19.65 -3.72
CA ALA A 227 14.91 -19.86 -3.26
C ALA A 227 15.43 -18.57 -2.61
N ASN A 228 16.57 -18.67 -1.93
CA ASN A 228 17.29 -17.49 -1.49
C ASN A 228 17.79 -16.69 -2.70
N ILE A 229 17.73 -15.37 -2.60
CA ILE A 229 18.15 -14.45 -3.66
C ILE A 229 19.51 -13.87 -3.31
N GLY A 230 20.50 -14.22 -4.13
CA GLY A 230 21.89 -13.85 -3.92
C GLY A 230 22.57 -14.60 -2.77
N ASP A 231 23.81 -14.21 -2.48
CA ASP A 231 24.64 -14.72 -1.39
C ASP A 231 25.63 -13.64 -0.91
N GLU A 232 26.59 -13.99 -0.06
CA GLU A 232 27.59 -13.03 0.46
C GLU A 232 28.51 -12.41 -0.62
N THR A 233 28.60 -13.02 -1.80
CA THR A 233 29.42 -12.58 -2.93
C THR A 233 28.61 -11.93 -4.05
N ASN A 234 27.42 -12.47 -4.34
CA ASN A 234 26.55 -12.02 -5.43
C ASN A 234 25.26 -11.48 -4.84
N LYS A 235 25.18 -10.16 -4.67
CA LYS A 235 24.09 -9.48 -3.95
C LYS A 235 23.15 -8.73 -4.90
N VAL A 236 21.93 -8.49 -4.45
CA VAL A 236 21.03 -7.50 -5.04
C VAL A 236 21.60 -6.11 -4.76
N THR A 237 21.93 -5.36 -5.82
CA THR A 237 22.59 -4.04 -5.69
C THR A 237 21.68 -2.86 -6.01
N THR A 238 20.49 -3.12 -6.54
CA THR A 238 19.53 -2.09 -6.95
C THR A 238 18.20 -2.32 -6.26
N SER A 239 17.61 -1.25 -5.74
CA SER A 239 16.26 -1.24 -5.22
C SER A 239 15.25 -1.63 -6.30
N ALA A 240 14.20 -2.36 -5.94
CA ALA A 240 13.00 -2.40 -6.76
C ALA A 240 12.29 -1.03 -6.70
N ASP A 241 11.66 -0.65 -7.81
CA ASP A 241 10.92 0.59 -8.11
C ASP A 241 11.77 1.78 -8.58
N ALA A 242 11.22 2.58 -9.50
CA ALA A 242 11.83 3.79 -10.03
C ALA A 242 11.61 5.02 -9.15
N SER A 243 10.40 5.22 -8.60
CA SER A 243 10.06 6.48 -7.93
C SER A 243 8.74 6.45 -7.15
N HIS A 244 8.44 7.55 -6.45
CA HIS A 244 7.18 7.72 -5.71
C HIS A 244 5.93 7.83 -6.59
N GLU A 245 6.08 8.02 -7.90
CA GLU A 245 4.99 8.08 -8.88
C GLU A 245 4.52 6.69 -9.32
N THR A 246 5.42 5.69 -9.29
CA THR A 246 5.14 4.30 -9.68
C THR A 246 5.29 3.32 -8.52
N PRO A 247 4.79 3.62 -7.31
CA PRO A 247 5.15 2.87 -6.11
C PRO A 247 4.71 1.40 -6.21
N PHE A 248 5.57 0.45 -5.82
CA PHE A 248 5.22 -0.97 -5.81
C PHE A 248 3.97 -1.23 -4.95
N SER A 249 2.91 -1.72 -5.57
CA SER A 249 1.57 -1.95 -5.00
C SER A 249 1.12 -3.40 -5.11
N GLY A 250 2.08 -4.32 -5.30
CA GLY A 250 1.84 -5.76 -5.36
C GLY A 250 2.04 -6.47 -4.01
N HIS A 251 2.00 -7.80 -4.07
CA HIS A 251 2.13 -8.69 -2.92
C HIS A 251 3.38 -9.54 -3.06
N PHE A 252 4.35 -9.33 -2.18
CA PHE A 252 5.63 -10.04 -2.15
C PHE A 252 5.67 -11.00 -0.95
N ASP A 253 5.78 -12.30 -1.22
CA ASP A 253 5.95 -13.34 -0.21
C ASP A 253 7.34 -13.96 -0.31
N GLY A 254 8.13 -13.80 0.73
CA GLY A 254 9.47 -14.39 0.83
C GLY A 254 9.46 -15.89 1.08
N ASP A 255 8.34 -16.51 1.46
CA ASP A 255 8.22 -17.94 1.80
C ASP A 255 9.27 -18.47 2.80
N GLY A 256 9.82 -17.58 3.65
CA GLY A 256 10.90 -17.89 4.59
C GLY A 256 12.32 -17.82 3.99
N HIS A 257 12.48 -17.45 2.73
CA HIS A 257 13.77 -17.29 2.07
C HIS A 257 14.50 -16.00 2.46
N GLU A 258 15.80 -16.00 2.17
CA GLU A 258 16.70 -14.90 2.43
C GLU A 258 17.01 -14.10 1.16
N VAL A 259 17.15 -12.78 1.29
CA VAL A 259 17.61 -11.88 0.23
C VAL A 259 18.88 -11.17 0.69
N TYR A 260 19.96 -11.35 -0.05
CA TYR A 260 21.25 -10.72 0.20
C TYR A 260 21.37 -9.44 -0.61
N ILE A 261 21.51 -8.31 0.07
CA ILE A 261 21.51 -6.97 -0.52
C ILE A 261 22.82 -6.22 -0.27
N ASP A 262 23.24 -5.43 -1.25
CA ASP A 262 24.26 -4.37 -1.11
C ASP A 262 23.76 -3.14 -1.86
N ILE A 263 22.77 -2.47 -1.27
CA ILE A 263 22.08 -1.34 -1.89
C ILE A 263 22.75 -0.06 -1.42
N SER A 264 23.41 0.65 -2.33
CA SER A 264 23.97 1.96 -2.09
C SER A 264 23.36 2.96 -3.08
N ASP A 265 22.35 3.71 -2.64
CA ASP A 265 21.59 4.60 -3.50
C ASP A 265 21.90 6.08 -3.24
N ASP A 266 22.18 6.84 -4.31
CA ASP A 266 22.39 8.29 -4.30
C ASP A 266 21.08 9.08 -4.42
N ALA A 267 19.98 8.44 -4.85
CA ALA A 267 18.69 9.04 -5.23
C ALA A 267 17.70 9.25 -4.06
N ASN A 268 18.22 9.53 -2.86
CA ASN A 268 17.47 9.88 -1.63
C ASN A 268 16.67 8.78 -0.92
N ARG A 269 16.47 7.59 -1.51
CA ARG A 269 15.70 6.52 -0.88
C ARG A 269 16.30 5.15 -1.18
N ALA A 270 16.72 4.44 -0.13
CA ALA A 270 17.38 3.15 -0.28
C ALA A 270 16.68 2.05 0.55
N GLY A 271 16.41 0.92 -0.09
CA GLY A 271 15.83 -0.28 0.50
C GLY A 271 15.56 -1.33 -0.57
N LEU A 272 15.27 -2.58 -0.18
CA LEU A 272 14.93 -3.63 -1.15
C LEU A 272 13.82 -3.16 -2.13
N PHE A 273 12.87 -2.39 -1.61
CA PHE A 273 11.93 -1.57 -2.34
C PHE A 273 12.15 -0.09 -1.99
N ALA A 274 12.37 0.75 -3.00
CA ALA A 274 12.52 2.19 -2.79
C ALA A 274 11.19 2.81 -2.30
N HIS A 275 10.08 2.40 -2.90
CA HIS A 275 8.74 2.85 -2.53
C HIS A 275 7.74 1.69 -2.49
N ALA A 276 6.80 1.78 -1.58
CA ALA A 276 5.63 0.90 -1.51
C ALA A 276 4.35 1.73 -1.51
N GLY A 277 3.45 1.36 -2.41
CA GLY A 277 2.18 2.03 -2.67
C GLY A 277 1.04 1.43 -1.88
N ASN A 278 -0.18 1.84 -2.25
CA ASN A 278 -1.39 1.47 -1.52
C ASN A 278 -1.66 -0.03 -1.65
N ASN A 279 -2.05 -0.66 -0.54
CA ASN A 279 -2.35 -2.09 -0.44
C ASN A 279 -1.18 -3.05 -0.76
N ALA A 280 0.05 -2.55 -0.86
CA ALA A 280 1.21 -3.42 -1.01
C ALA A 280 1.33 -4.37 0.18
N SER A 281 1.80 -5.59 -0.04
CA SER A 281 2.14 -6.49 1.07
C SER A 281 3.52 -7.11 0.94
N PHE A 282 4.20 -7.28 2.07
CA PHE A 282 5.52 -7.90 2.16
C PHE A 282 5.53 -8.86 3.34
N GLU A 283 5.69 -10.16 3.07
CA GLU A 283 5.59 -11.18 4.12
C GLU A 283 6.76 -12.17 4.05
N ASN A 284 7.15 -12.73 5.20
CA ASN A 284 7.99 -13.92 5.33
C ASN A 284 9.39 -13.84 4.66
N VAL A 285 10.09 -12.72 4.78
CA VAL A 285 11.43 -12.55 4.19
C VAL A 285 12.49 -12.20 5.23
N THR A 286 13.70 -12.76 5.06
CA THR A 286 14.88 -12.37 5.83
C THR A 286 15.85 -11.59 4.93
N ILE A 287 16.30 -10.42 5.37
CA ILE A 287 17.17 -9.53 4.60
C ILE A 287 18.57 -9.51 5.23
N ARG A 288 19.62 -9.67 4.42
CA ARG A 288 21.04 -9.68 4.86
C ARG A 288 21.89 -8.72 4.03
N GLY A 289 22.99 -8.22 4.60
CA GLY A 289 23.96 -7.38 3.89
C GLY A 289 23.94 -5.91 4.33
N SER A 290 23.80 -4.98 3.39
CA SER A 290 23.89 -3.54 3.67
C SER A 290 22.94 -2.68 2.84
N VAL A 291 22.42 -1.63 3.48
CA VAL A 291 21.76 -0.49 2.84
C VAL A 291 22.46 0.79 3.27
N LEU A 292 22.91 1.54 2.27
CA LEU A 292 23.44 2.89 2.41
C LEU A 292 22.62 3.86 1.55
N GLY A 293 21.68 4.57 2.17
CA GLY A 293 21.02 5.70 1.52
C GLY A 293 21.90 6.93 1.59
N LYS A 294 22.66 7.25 0.53
CA LYS A 294 23.54 8.43 0.53
C LYS A 294 22.77 9.76 0.54
N GLY A 295 21.47 9.71 0.25
CA GLY A 295 20.52 10.81 0.50
C GLY A 295 19.68 10.60 1.77
N SER A 296 18.37 10.89 1.71
CA SER A 296 17.55 11.13 2.90
C SER A 296 17.10 9.88 3.69
N VAL A 297 16.43 8.91 3.07
CA VAL A 297 15.65 7.88 3.80
C VAL A 297 16.13 6.47 3.50
N ALA A 298 16.30 5.62 4.52
CA ALA A 298 16.58 4.20 4.31
C ALA A 298 15.77 3.27 5.23
N GLY A 299 15.44 2.10 4.67
CA GLY A 299 14.92 0.94 5.38
C GLY A 299 15.38 -0.32 4.66
N SER A 300 15.68 -1.42 5.37
CA SER A 300 16.20 -2.62 4.68
C SER A 300 15.21 -3.19 3.67
N LEU A 301 13.92 -3.20 4.01
CA LEU A 301 12.84 -3.67 3.15
C LEU A 301 12.26 -2.54 2.32
N VAL A 302 11.73 -1.49 2.97
CA VAL A 302 11.04 -0.38 2.29
C VAL A 302 11.63 0.95 2.75
N SER A 303 12.11 1.77 1.82
CA SER A 303 12.53 3.13 2.20
C SER A 303 11.33 4.03 2.50
N ALA A 304 10.33 4.05 1.61
CA ALA A 304 9.16 4.92 1.71
C ALA A 304 7.83 4.17 1.48
N LEU A 305 6.91 4.24 2.44
CA LEU A 305 5.61 3.57 2.38
C LEU A 305 4.50 4.62 2.33
N VAL A 306 3.62 4.58 1.33
CA VAL A 306 2.61 5.64 1.08
C VAL A 306 1.40 5.52 2.01
N SER A 307 0.62 4.44 1.91
CA SER A 307 -0.46 4.12 2.86
C SER A 307 -0.91 2.67 2.72
N ASP A 308 -1.64 2.16 3.72
CA ASP A 308 -2.43 0.91 3.66
C ASP A 308 -1.65 -0.37 3.33
N ALA A 309 -0.33 -0.32 3.39
CA ALA A 309 0.51 -1.47 3.17
C ALA A 309 0.58 -2.36 4.41
N THR A 310 0.91 -3.63 4.17
CA THR A 310 0.99 -4.65 5.21
C THR A 310 2.34 -5.35 5.18
N ILE A 311 3.08 -5.30 6.29
CA ILE A 311 4.39 -5.93 6.41
C ILE A 311 4.35 -6.91 7.57
N ARG A 312 4.65 -8.19 7.32
CA ARG A 312 4.61 -9.24 8.35
C ARG A 312 5.79 -10.19 8.31
N ASN A 313 6.21 -10.68 9.47
CA ASN A 313 7.20 -11.76 9.57
C ASN A 313 8.51 -11.44 8.82
N VAL A 314 8.98 -10.19 8.91
CA VAL A 314 10.21 -9.74 8.24
C VAL A 314 11.33 -9.65 9.25
N LYS A 315 12.49 -10.19 8.88
CA LYS A 315 13.71 -10.10 9.69
C LYS A 315 14.79 -9.34 8.94
N ASN A 316 15.36 -8.33 9.57
CA ASN A 316 16.51 -7.62 9.03
C ASN A 316 17.79 -7.99 9.78
N TYR A 317 18.79 -8.48 9.06
CA TYR A 317 20.18 -8.61 9.52
C TYR A 317 21.11 -7.65 8.76
N ALA A 318 20.61 -6.92 7.78
CA ALA A 318 21.40 -5.96 7.02
C ALA A 318 21.65 -4.67 7.82
N SER A 319 22.86 -4.14 7.76
CA SER A 319 23.12 -2.80 8.33
C SER A 319 22.40 -1.73 7.51
N VAL A 320 21.78 -0.74 8.17
CA VAL A 320 21.00 0.31 7.49
C VAL A 320 21.49 1.67 7.93
N ASN A 321 21.94 2.49 6.98
CA ASN A 321 22.47 3.83 7.24
C ASN A 321 21.95 4.82 6.20
N ALA A 322 21.60 6.04 6.60
CA ALA A 322 21.25 7.16 5.72
C ALA A 322 21.54 8.51 6.38
N LYS A 323 21.31 9.61 5.66
CA LYS A 323 21.52 10.96 6.20
C LYS A 323 20.37 11.48 7.05
N ASP A 324 19.10 11.30 6.67
CA ASP A 324 17.98 12.02 7.34
C ASP A 324 17.04 11.12 8.15
N THR A 325 16.67 9.94 7.66
CA THR A 325 15.73 9.05 8.35
C THR A 325 16.11 7.60 8.11
N VAL A 326 16.27 6.84 9.19
CA VAL A 326 16.59 5.42 9.12
C VAL A 326 15.62 4.62 9.97
N GLY A 327 14.99 3.63 9.35
CA GLY A 327 14.37 2.51 10.05
C GLY A 327 15.15 1.23 9.74
N GLY A 328 15.28 0.33 10.71
CA GLY A 328 15.91 -0.97 10.42
C GLY A 328 15.18 -1.76 9.33
N ILE A 329 13.86 -1.58 9.19
CA ILE A 329 13.04 -2.27 8.17
C ILE A 329 12.33 -1.28 7.27
N VAL A 330 11.67 -0.26 7.85
CA VAL A 330 10.92 0.76 7.10
C VAL A 330 11.45 2.16 7.39
N GLY A 331 11.91 2.87 6.37
CA GLY A 331 12.45 4.22 6.56
C GLY A 331 11.38 5.24 7.00
N PHE A 332 10.40 5.49 6.12
CA PHE A 332 9.35 6.48 6.33
C PHE A 332 7.98 5.97 5.88
N ILE A 333 7.02 5.94 6.81
CA ILE A 333 5.58 5.78 6.53
C ILE A 333 4.95 7.16 6.34
N TYR A 334 4.61 7.48 5.08
CA TYR A 334 3.71 8.56 4.70
C TYR A 334 2.25 8.19 5.06
N GLY A 335 1.35 9.14 4.83
CA GLY A 335 -0.08 8.93 4.98
C GLY A 335 -0.71 10.00 5.84
N ASP A 336 -2.04 10.00 5.85
CA ASP A 336 -2.84 10.85 6.72
C ASP A 336 -3.44 10.02 7.87
N ALA A 337 -4.33 10.64 8.65
CA ALA A 337 -4.96 9.97 9.80
C ALA A 337 -5.91 8.81 9.43
N THR A 338 -6.19 8.58 8.13
CA THR A 338 -7.11 7.55 7.62
C THR A 338 -6.39 6.28 7.15
N SER A 339 -5.09 6.36 6.88
CA SER A 339 -4.26 5.21 6.52
C SER A 339 -4.38 4.07 7.55
N LYS A 340 -4.26 2.83 7.08
CA LYS A 340 -4.31 1.58 7.85
C LYS A 340 -3.09 0.71 7.60
N THR A 341 -1.91 1.31 7.67
CA THR A 341 -0.66 0.57 7.52
C THR A 341 -0.49 -0.40 8.71
N ILE A 342 -0.15 -1.67 8.45
CA ILE A 342 0.05 -2.71 9.47
C ILE A 342 1.47 -3.24 9.37
N LEU A 343 2.21 -3.19 10.47
CA LEU A 343 3.53 -3.78 10.64
C LEU A 343 3.45 -4.76 11.80
N ASP A 344 3.63 -6.05 11.56
CA ASP A 344 3.46 -7.08 12.59
C ASP A 344 4.58 -8.11 12.58
N ASN A 345 5.05 -8.51 13.76
CA ASN A 345 6.09 -9.52 13.93
C ASN A 345 7.36 -9.23 13.12
N LEU A 346 7.90 -8.03 13.30
CA LEU A 346 9.11 -7.58 12.62
C LEU A 346 10.31 -7.66 13.56
N GLU A 347 11.46 -8.11 13.07
CA GLU A 347 12.69 -8.19 13.86
C GLU A 347 13.85 -7.47 13.20
N ASN A 348 14.49 -6.55 13.90
CA ASN A 348 15.73 -5.92 13.45
C ASN A 348 16.92 -6.40 14.27
N HIS A 349 17.90 -7.00 13.60
CA HIS A 349 19.20 -7.43 14.10
C HIS A 349 20.35 -6.65 13.44
N GLY A 350 20.08 -5.95 12.34
CA GLY A 350 21.05 -5.15 11.62
C GLY A 350 21.33 -3.80 12.29
N ALA A 351 22.60 -3.47 12.46
CA ALA A 351 23.03 -2.24 13.13
C ALA A 351 22.57 -0.97 12.39
N ILE A 352 22.24 0.08 13.17
CA ILE A 352 21.86 1.40 12.67
C ILE A 352 22.85 2.43 13.20
N ASN A 353 23.67 3.00 12.30
CA ASN A 353 24.71 3.97 12.65
C ASN A 353 24.57 5.24 11.80
N VAL A 354 24.33 6.38 12.43
CA VAL A 354 24.07 7.63 11.69
C VAL A 354 24.63 8.88 12.36
N THR A 355 24.67 9.96 11.57
CA THR A 355 25.23 11.25 11.98
C THR A 355 24.28 12.45 11.85
N ASP A 356 23.06 12.33 11.28
CA ASP A 356 22.15 13.50 11.14
C ASP A 356 20.66 13.12 10.97
N SER A 357 20.16 12.12 11.72
CA SER A 357 18.88 11.46 11.36
C SER A 357 17.84 11.27 12.46
N VAL A 358 16.61 10.99 12.02
CA VAL A 358 15.55 10.34 12.81
C VAL A 358 15.70 8.83 12.73
N LEU A 359 15.74 8.15 13.87
CA LEU A 359 16.12 6.74 13.99
C LEU A 359 15.09 5.87 14.67
N GLY A 360 14.72 4.78 14.03
CA GLY A 360 13.95 3.69 14.63
C GLY A 360 14.57 2.34 14.34
N GLY A 361 14.62 1.46 15.35
CA GLY A 361 15.06 0.08 15.12
C GLY A 361 14.18 -0.66 14.11
N ILE A 362 12.89 -0.32 14.01
CA ILE A 362 11.96 -0.87 13.00
C ILE A 362 11.57 0.21 11.99
N VAL A 363 11.02 1.33 12.47
CA VAL A 363 10.50 2.43 11.63
C VAL A 363 11.19 3.74 11.95
N GLY A 364 11.82 4.39 10.97
CA GLY A 364 12.42 5.71 11.20
C GLY A 364 11.38 6.76 11.58
N ARG A 365 10.46 7.03 10.65
CA ARG A 365 9.39 8.02 10.82
C ARG A 365 8.04 7.44 10.39
N ALA A 366 6.99 7.74 11.15
CA ALA A 366 5.60 7.44 10.80
C ALA A 366 4.74 8.70 10.94
N ASP A 367 4.22 9.20 9.82
CA ASP A 367 3.34 10.37 9.78
C ASP A 367 1.87 10.01 9.55
N GLY A 368 1.61 8.92 8.82
CA GLY A 368 0.28 8.35 8.66
C GLY A 368 -0.18 7.56 9.87
N LYS A 369 -1.44 7.12 9.89
CA LYS A 369 -1.94 6.19 10.91
C LYS A 369 -1.50 4.75 10.60
N GLN A 370 -0.80 4.15 11.55
CA GLN A 370 -0.29 2.79 11.47
C GLN A 370 -0.56 1.98 12.74
N THR A 371 -0.50 0.65 12.62
CA THR A 371 -0.41 -0.27 13.75
C THR A 371 0.91 -1.02 13.65
N ILE A 372 1.78 -0.85 14.65
CA ILE A 372 3.00 -1.64 14.79
C ILE A 372 2.80 -2.59 15.95
N SER A 373 2.87 -3.90 15.70
CA SER A 373 2.64 -4.92 16.72
C SER A 373 3.72 -5.98 16.76
N ASN A 374 3.92 -6.56 17.94
CA ASN A 374 4.75 -7.76 18.16
C ASN A 374 6.18 -7.67 17.59
N SER A 375 6.72 -6.46 17.46
CA SER A 375 7.97 -6.19 16.75
C SER A 375 9.12 -5.96 17.72
N ARG A 376 10.32 -6.42 17.35
CA ARG A 376 11.49 -6.47 18.23
C ARG A 376 12.71 -5.87 17.58
N ASN A 377 13.39 -4.96 18.27
CA ASN A 377 14.71 -4.52 17.88
C ASN A 377 15.76 -5.19 18.78
N TYR A 378 16.67 -5.94 18.18
CA TYR A 378 17.85 -6.51 18.82
C TYR A 378 19.13 -5.74 18.50
N ALA A 379 19.11 -4.90 17.45
CA ALA A 379 20.28 -4.17 17.01
C ALA A 379 20.56 -2.94 17.87
N ASP A 380 21.85 -2.63 18.05
CA ASP A 380 22.25 -1.36 18.64
C ASP A 380 21.94 -0.20 17.71
N ILE A 381 21.45 0.90 18.29
CA ILE A 381 21.18 2.16 17.60
C ILE A 381 22.18 3.20 18.10
N THR A 382 23.04 3.65 17.19
CA THR A 382 24.11 4.61 17.51
C THR A 382 23.96 5.89 16.71
N TYR A 383 23.87 7.01 17.42
CA TYR A 383 23.91 8.34 16.84
C TYR A 383 25.20 9.07 17.26
N THR A 384 26.06 9.38 16.30
CA THR A 384 27.32 10.12 16.50
C THR A 384 27.29 11.52 15.90
N GLY A 385 26.11 11.98 15.49
CA GLY A 385 25.91 13.28 14.88
C GLY A 385 26.10 14.47 15.82
N SER A 386 26.28 15.65 15.24
CA SER A 386 26.20 16.92 15.96
C SER A 386 25.04 17.75 15.39
N ILE A 387 24.01 17.96 16.19
CA ILE A 387 22.87 18.81 15.80
C ILE A 387 23.27 20.27 16.04
N SER A 388 23.24 21.09 14.99
CA SER A 388 23.33 22.55 15.16
C SER A 388 22.01 23.07 15.73
N ALA A 389 22.07 23.90 16.77
CA ALA A 389 20.90 24.57 17.36
C ALA A 389 20.13 25.49 16.37
N THR A 390 20.71 25.76 15.19
CA THR A 390 20.11 26.56 14.11
C THR A 390 19.31 25.75 13.10
N LYS A 391 19.39 24.41 13.12
CA LYS A 391 18.51 23.57 12.33
C LYS A 391 17.20 23.37 13.13
N ASP A 392 16.06 23.54 12.48
CA ASP A 392 14.75 23.10 13.01
C ASP A 392 14.67 21.56 13.21
N SER A 393 15.76 20.84 12.91
CA SER A 393 15.91 19.40 13.00
C SER A 393 16.28 18.95 14.42
N GLN A 394 15.28 18.60 15.23
CA GLN A 394 15.51 17.73 16.38
C GLN A 394 15.68 16.28 15.91
N ALA A 395 16.73 15.59 16.35
CA ALA A 395 16.83 14.14 16.14
C ALA A 395 15.89 13.43 17.11
N TYR A 396 15.21 12.39 16.61
CA TYR A 396 14.35 11.53 17.41
C TYR A 396 14.86 10.10 17.28
N ILE A 397 15.14 9.46 18.41
CA ILE A 397 15.70 8.12 18.45
C ILE A 397 14.76 7.22 19.25
N GLY A 398 14.28 6.16 18.63
CA GLY A 398 13.47 5.14 19.27
C GLY A 398 13.99 3.75 18.99
N GLY A 399 13.97 2.86 19.99
CA GLY A 399 14.29 1.45 19.76
C GLY A 399 13.38 0.77 18.73
N ILE A 400 12.13 1.24 18.59
CA ILE A 400 11.18 0.75 17.57
C ILE A 400 10.88 1.85 16.55
N VAL A 401 10.43 3.03 17.02
CA VAL A 401 10.04 4.15 16.14
C VAL A 401 10.74 5.44 16.52
N GLY A 402 11.44 6.09 15.57
CA GLY A 402 12.07 7.39 15.84
C GLY A 402 11.04 8.49 16.11
N ARG A 403 10.20 8.77 15.11
CA ARG A 403 9.09 9.73 15.23
C ARG A 403 7.77 9.07 14.87
N ASN A 404 6.81 9.17 15.77
CA ASN A 404 5.46 8.69 15.60
C ASN A 404 4.46 9.86 15.65
N ALA A 405 3.79 10.19 14.56
CA ALA A 405 2.78 11.26 14.57
C ALA A 405 1.46 10.79 15.19
N THR A 406 1.00 9.59 14.84
CA THR A 406 -0.27 9.01 15.28
C THR A 406 -0.21 7.48 15.25
N GLY A 407 -1.34 6.79 15.42
CA GLY A 407 -1.41 5.32 15.35
C GLY A 407 -1.13 4.60 16.67
N SER A 408 -0.88 3.30 16.58
CA SER A 408 -0.67 2.42 17.74
C SER A 408 0.60 1.60 17.64
N ILE A 409 1.26 1.43 18.78
CA ILE A 409 2.45 0.59 18.96
C ILE A 409 2.14 -0.36 20.12
N ASP A 410 2.08 -1.66 19.86
CA ASP A 410 1.58 -2.64 20.81
C ASP A 410 2.46 -3.91 20.89
N GLY A 411 2.82 -4.35 22.09
CA GLY A 411 3.58 -5.59 22.25
C GLY A 411 4.99 -5.54 21.64
N CYS A 412 5.58 -4.35 21.51
CA CYS A 412 6.90 -4.19 20.92
C CYS A 412 8.01 -4.17 21.97
N SER A 413 9.21 -4.64 21.61
CA SER A 413 10.33 -4.70 22.55
C SER A 413 11.64 -4.23 21.94
N ASN A 414 12.37 -3.40 22.68
CA ASN A 414 13.74 -3.07 22.31
C ASN A 414 14.71 -3.77 23.27
N TYR A 415 15.63 -4.52 22.69
CA TYR A 415 16.70 -5.25 23.35
C TYR A 415 18.09 -4.76 22.95
N GLY A 416 18.17 -3.86 21.97
CA GLY A 416 19.41 -3.20 21.55
C GLY A 416 19.76 -1.99 22.42
N SER A 417 21.06 -1.70 22.51
CA SER A 417 21.55 -0.50 23.19
C SER A 417 21.20 0.76 22.40
N ILE A 418 21.02 1.87 23.12
CA ILE A 418 20.86 3.19 22.51
C ILE A 418 22.01 4.07 22.99
N THR A 419 22.80 4.55 22.02
CA THR A 419 23.94 5.44 22.26
C THR A 419 23.74 6.73 21.48
N SER A 420 23.89 7.87 22.17
CA SER A 420 23.85 9.19 21.52
C SER A 420 24.77 10.20 22.19
N GLU A 421 25.58 10.86 21.37
CA GLU A 421 26.58 11.84 21.79
C GLU A 421 26.13 13.30 21.64
N SER A 422 24.84 13.55 21.32
CA SER A 422 24.32 14.91 21.07
C SER A 422 23.30 15.40 22.11
N ASN A 423 23.28 16.71 22.31
CA ASN A 423 22.53 17.42 23.36
C ASN A 423 21.14 17.94 22.96
N LEU A 424 20.59 17.63 21.77
CA LEU A 424 19.32 18.21 21.27
C LEU A 424 18.24 17.20 20.88
N GLN A 425 18.25 16.00 21.44
CA GLN A 425 17.39 14.91 20.95
C GLN A 425 16.25 14.53 21.89
N LYS A 426 15.26 13.83 21.34
CA LYS A 426 14.24 13.11 22.11
C LYS A 426 14.49 11.62 21.93
N ILE A 427 14.80 10.92 23.00
CA ILE A 427 15.24 9.52 22.96
C ILE A 427 14.29 8.67 23.80
N GLY A 428 13.72 7.65 23.20
CA GLY A 428 12.90 6.66 23.88
C GLY A 428 13.44 5.26 23.66
N GLY A 429 13.38 4.40 24.68
CA GLY A 429 13.67 2.98 24.50
C GLY A 429 12.77 2.32 23.44
N ILE A 430 11.56 2.84 23.21
CA ILE A 430 10.62 2.38 22.18
C ILE A 430 10.36 3.47 21.15
N VAL A 431 9.96 4.69 21.59
CA VAL A 431 9.60 5.80 20.71
C VAL A 431 10.36 7.08 21.06
N GLY A 432 11.08 7.68 20.11
CA GLY A 432 11.77 8.95 20.35
C GLY A 432 10.81 10.11 20.64
N ARG A 433 9.87 10.34 19.72
CA ARG A 433 8.82 11.37 19.85
C ARG A 433 7.48 10.81 19.40
N THR A 434 6.44 11.02 20.19
CA THR A 434 5.05 10.67 19.81
C THR A 434 4.09 11.86 19.81
N GLY A 435 3.20 11.91 18.81
CA GLY A 435 1.98 12.71 18.79
C GLY A 435 0.79 11.91 19.35
N LYS A 436 -0.39 12.02 18.71
CA LYS A 436 -1.64 11.42 19.17
C LYS A 436 -1.66 9.90 18.96
N SER A 437 -1.29 9.12 19.98
CA SER A 437 -1.07 7.68 19.83
C SER A 437 -1.55 6.83 21.00
N LYS A 438 -1.58 5.51 20.78
CA LYS A 438 -1.66 4.50 21.84
C LYS A 438 -0.37 3.67 21.83
N ILE A 439 0.36 3.67 22.94
CA ILE A 439 1.56 2.85 23.11
C ILE A 439 1.25 1.88 24.25
N SER A 440 1.21 0.59 23.95
CA SER A 440 0.81 -0.42 24.93
C SER A 440 1.68 -1.66 24.96
N ASN A 441 1.77 -2.30 26.13
CA ASN A 441 2.43 -3.60 26.29
C ASN A 441 3.89 -3.62 25.76
N CYS A 442 4.57 -2.47 25.77
CA CYS A 442 5.92 -2.34 25.22
C CYS A 442 6.99 -2.48 26.30
N VAL A 443 8.13 -3.07 25.95
CA VAL A 443 9.21 -3.35 26.90
C VAL A 443 10.57 -2.87 26.38
N TYR A 444 11.28 -2.07 27.18
CA TYR A 444 12.69 -1.79 26.94
C TYR A 444 13.56 -2.61 27.90
N GLY A 445 14.48 -3.40 27.33
CA GLY A 445 15.34 -4.31 28.05
C GLY A 445 14.74 -5.70 28.26
N TYR A 446 15.49 -6.55 28.94
CA TYR A 446 15.07 -7.90 29.27
C TYR A 446 14.39 -7.93 30.64
N THR A 447 13.36 -8.76 30.79
CA THR A 447 12.76 -9.04 32.09
C THR A 447 13.78 -9.65 33.07
N LYS A 448 13.43 -9.68 34.36
CA LYS A 448 14.29 -10.35 35.36
C LYS A 448 14.40 -11.85 35.08
N GLU A 449 13.33 -12.49 34.60
CA GLU A 449 13.38 -13.89 34.18
C GLU A 449 14.35 -14.10 33.01
N GLU A 450 14.25 -13.30 31.95
CA GLU A 450 15.15 -13.40 30.79
C GLU A 450 16.61 -13.12 31.16
N ALA A 451 16.85 -12.14 32.03
CA ALA A 451 18.18 -11.84 32.53
C ALA A 451 18.77 -13.02 33.33
N SER A 452 17.95 -13.73 34.11
CA SER A 452 18.38 -14.95 34.83
C SER A 452 18.75 -16.10 33.89
N GLN A 453 18.30 -16.06 32.64
CA GLN A 453 18.64 -17.01 31.57
C GLN A 453 19.87 -16.58 30.76
N GLY A 454 20.64 -15.60 31.24
CA GLY A 454 21.89 -15.16 30.62
C GLY A 454 21.75 -14.05 29.59
N LYS A 455 20.58 -13.40 29.47
CA LYS A 455 20.42 -12.19 28.65
C LYS A 455 21.01 -10.97 29.36
N THR A 456 21.91 -10.27 28.69
CA THR A 456 22.50 -9.02 29.20
C THR A 456 21.58 -7.85 28.90
N GLN A 457 21.38 -6.97 29.89
CA GLN A 457 20.62 -5.73 29.66
C GLN A 457 21.31 -4.85 28.62
N PRO A 458 20.54 -4.20 27.71
CA PRO A 458 21.11 -3.19 26.83
C PRO A 458 21.60 -1.99 27.64
N SER A 459 22.50 -1.21 27.04
CA SER A 459 22.98 0.04 27.61
C SER A 459 22.21 1.25 27.08
N PHE A 460 22.12 2.29 27.89
CA PHE A 460 21.51 3.57 27.53
C PHE A 460 22.50 4.69 27.85
N ASN A 461 23.31 5.06 26.85
CA ASN A 461 24.42 6.01 26.99
C ASN A 461 24.09 7.27 26.22
N VAL A 462 23.48 8.27 26.87
CA VAL A 462 22.98 9.46 26.19
C VAL A 462 23.36 10.77 26.88
N THR A 463 23.67 11.79 26.08
CA THR A 463 23.94 13.17 26.53
C THR A 463 22.80 14.14 26.21
N SER A 464 21.62 13.61 25.87
CA SER A 464 20.51 14.32 25.24
C SER A 464 19.49 14.95 26.20
N ASN A 465 18.55 15.76 25.71
CA ASN A 465 17.61 16.57 26.50
C ASN A 465 16.39 15.79 27.04
N PHE A 466 15.64 15.07 26.21
CA PHE A 466 14.38 14.46 26.65
C PHE A 466 14.45 12.95 26.48
N CYS A 467 14.72 12.24 27.57
CA CYS A 467 14.96 10.81 27.53
C CYS A 467 13.94 10.04 28.36
N GLY A 468 13.41 8.96 27.80
CA GLY A 468 12.49 8.06 28.48
C GLY A 468 12.81 6.59 28.21
N GLY A 469 12.60 5.72 29.20
CA GLY A 469 12.77 4.27 28.97
C GLY A 469 11.80 3.70 27.93
N ILE A 470 10.66 4.36 27.69
CA ILE A 470 9.70 3.98 26.64
C ILE A 470 9.57 5.11 25.63
N VAL A 471 9.29 6.34 26.07
CA VAL A 471 9.02 7.48 25.19
C VAL A 471 9.90 8.68 25.55
N GLY A 472 10.61 9.26 24.58
CA GLY A 472 11.38 10.49 24.83
C GLY A 472 10.48 11.70 25.12
N SER A 473 9.54 11.98 24.21
CA SER A 473 8.58 13.08 24.35
C SER A 473 7.18 12.73 23.85
N VAL A 474 6.17 13.16 24.58
CA VAL A 474 4.75 13.10 24.21
C VAL A 474 4.25 14.53 23.95
N ASP A 475 3.99 14.86 22.69
CA ASP A 475 3.68 16.24 22.26
C ASP A 475 2.17 16.49 22.09
N GLU A 476 1.37 15.42 21.95
CA GLU A 476 -0.09 15.48 21.82
C GLU A 476 -0.78 14.46 22.77
N VAL A 477 -2.11 14.34 22.69
CA VAL A 477 -2.87 13.44 23.56
C VAL A 477 -2.55 11.97 23.24
N ALA A 478 -1.83 11.29 24.12
CA ALA A 478 -1.48 9.88 23.99
C ALA A 478 -1.84 9.08 25.24
N THR A 479 -2.06 7.78 25.06
CA THR A 479 -2.19 6.81 26.15
C THR A 479 -1.00 5.85 26.11
N ILE A 480 -0.26 5.79 27.22
CA ILE A 480 0.87 4.88 27.42
C ILE A 480 0.45 3.90 28.51
N SER A 481 0.28 2.62 28.15
CA SER A 481 -0.29 1.63 29.06
C SER A 481 0.45 0.30 29.12
N ASN A 482 0.61 -0.30 30.29
CA ASN A 482 1.28 -1.60 30.46
C ASN A 482 2.71 -1.63 29.90
N CYS A 483 3.41 -0.50 29.90
CA CYS A 483 4.77 -0.42 29.38
C CYS A 483 5.78 -0.60 30.51
N MET A 484 6.90 -1.29 30.22
CA MET A 484 7.91 -1.64 31.20
C MET A 484 9.32 -1.27 30.76
N ASN A 485 10.04 -0.55 31.62
CA ASN A 485 11.48 -0.30 31.43
C ASN A 485 12.30 -1.12 32.41
N TYR A 486 13.21 -1.96 31.91
CA TYR A 486 14.18 -2.71 32.71
C TYR A 486 15.60 -2.12 32.64
N VAL A 487 15.81 -1.13 31.77
CA VAL A 487 17.13 -0.60 31.47
C VAL A 487 17.48 0.53 32.43
N ASN A 488 18.71 0.51 32.95
CA ASN A 488 19.24 1.64 33.71
C ASN A 488 19.42 2.83 32.77
N LEU A 489 18.84 3.97 33.11
CA LEU A 489 18.93 5.17 32.29
C LEU A 489 19.82 6.19 32.99
N SER A 490 20.86 6.65 32.31
CA SER A 490 21.68 7.77 32.75
C SER A 490 21.70 8.87 31.70
N GLN A 491 21.64 10.12 32.16
CA GLN A 491 21.71 11.30 31.31
C GLN A 491 22.58 12.37 31.99
N THR A 492 23.51 12.94 31.24
CA THR A 492 24.42 13.99 31.73
C THR A 492 24.00 15.41 31.33
N SER A 493 22.86 15.57 30.64
CA SER A 493 22.33 16.88 30.26
C SER A 493 21.42 17.47 31.33
N ASN A 494 21.36 18.80 31.36
CA ASN A 494 20.47 19.59 32.20
C ASN A 494 19.03 19.57 31.65
N SER A 495 18.36 18.42 31.66
CA SER A 495 17.00 18.31 31.14
C SER A 495 16.19 17.17 31.80
N CYS A 496 15.25 16.55 31.08
CA CYS A 496 14.23 15.65 31.63
C CYS A 496 14.54 14.19 31.33
N LEU A 497 14.57 13.36 32.37
CA LEU A 497 14.78 11.92 32.29
C LEU A 497 13.68 11.19 33.05
N GLY A 498 12.93 10.33 32.36
CA GLY A 498 11.88 9.50 32.97
C GLY A 498 12.14 8.01 32.78
N GLY A 499 11.84 7.18 33.76
CA GLY A 499 11.89 5.72 33.56
C GLY A 499 10.92 5.23 32.49
N ILE A 500 9.81 5.93 32.24
CA ILE A 500 8.87 5.66 31.14
C ILE A 500 8.90 6.78 30.11
N ALA A 501 8.65 8.03 30.52
CA ALA A 501 8.56 9.18 29.62
C ALA A 501 9.46 10.34 30.03
N GLY A 502 10.27 10.88 29.13
CA GLY A 502 11.10 12.06 29.41
C GLY A 502 10.25 13.31 29.64
N LEU A 503 9.50 13.71 28.61
CA LEU A 503 8.59 14.85 28.65
C LEU A 503 7.16 14.45 28.26
N SER A 504 6.17 14.90 29.02
CA SER A 504 4.74 14.82 28.67
C SER A 504 4.15 16.22 28.58
N ASN A 505 3.86 16.71 27.37
CA ASN A 505 3.60 18.14 27.14
C ASN A 505 2.11 18.51 27.03
N LYS A 506 1.20 17.55 26.86
CA LYS A 506 -0.20 17.82 26.49
C LYS A 506 -1.19 17.43 27.58
N ALA A 507 -2.22 18.28 27.78
CA ALA A 507 -3.37 17.94 28.61
C ALA A 507 -4.10 16.70 28.06
N GLY A 508 -4.40 15.74 28.92
CA GLY A 508 -5.08 14.49 28.56
C GLY A 508 -4.16 13.32 28.26
N VAL A 509 -2.83 13.48 28.39
CA VAL A 509 -1.90 12.34 28.37
C VAL A 509 -2.17 11.44 29.57
N LYS A 510 -2.20 10.13 29.34
CA LYS A 510 -2.46 9.11 30.36
C LYS A 510 -1.36 8.07 30.41
N PHE A 511 -0.90 7.79 31.62
CA PHE A 511 -0.06 6.64 31.96
C PHE A 511 -0.89 5.67 32.77
N ASP A 512 -1.00 4.44 32.29
CA ASP A 512 -1.82 3.40 32.92
C ASP A 512 -0.98 2.13 33.12
N SER A 513 -0.82 1.68 34.36
CA SER A 513 -0.18 0.40 34.67
C SER A 513 1.26 0.28 34.12
N CYS A 514 1.98 1.39 34.04
CA CYS A 514 3.37 1.42 33.56
C CYS A 514 4.37 1.22 34.71
N SER A 515 5.44 0.46 34.46
CA SER A 515 6.42 0.12 35.49
C SER A 515 7.86 0.39 35.07
N ASN A 516 8.61 1.12 35.90
CA ASN A 516 10.05 1.23 35.75
C ASN A 516 10.76 0.31 36.74
N TYR A 517 11.73 -0.47 36.28
CA TYR A 517 12.59 -1.34 37.08
C TYR A 517 14.07 -0.93 37.02
N GLY A 518 14.48 -0.18 35.99
CA GLY A 518 15.84 0.32 35.85
C GLY A 518 16.14 1.50 36.77
N ASN A 519 17.39 1.63 37.20
CA ASN A 519 17.87 2.79 37.94
C ASN A 519 17.95 4.01 37.03
N ILE A 520 17.54 5.17 37.53
CA ILE A 520 17.46 6.42 36.77
C ILE A 520 18.40 7.44 37.41
N THR A 521 19.35 7.97 36.65
CA THR A 521 20.32 8.98 37.10
C THR A 521 20.34 10.15 36.13
N GLY A 522 19.92 11.34 36.57
CA GLY A 522 19.94 12.55 35.75
C GLY A 522 20.29 13.80 36.55
N ILE A 523 20.20 14.99 35.95
CA ILE A 523 20.67 16.24 36.60
C ILE A 523 19.53 17.16 37.05
N MET A 524 18.44 17.31 36.28
CA MET A 524 17.41 18.33 36.55
C MET A 524 16.02 17.76 36.83
N SER A 525 15.30 17.29 35.82
CA SER A 525 13.92 16.78 35.97
C SER A 525 13.90 15.26 35.84
N VAL A 526 14.17 14.56 36.95
CA VAL A 526 14.33 13.10 36.95
C VAL A 526 13.17 12.43 37.70
N GLY A 527 12.47 11.51 37.04
CA GLY A 527 11.38 10.74 37.64
C GLY A 527 11.40 9.27 37.24
N GLY A 528 10.88 8.41 38.12
CA GLY A 528 10.77 6.97 37.88
C GLY A 528 9.77 6.62 36.79
N ILE A 529 8.72 7.42 36.59
CA ILE A 529 7.79 7.27 35.46
C ILE A 529 7.98 8.42 34.47
N ALA A 530 7.73 9.66 34.90
CA ALA A 530 7.84 10.83 34.03
C ALA A 530 8.95 11.78 34.51
N GLY A 531 9.84 12.20 33.61
CA GLY A 531 10.84 13.24 33.92
C GLY A 531 10.16 14.58 34.18
N ARG A 532 9.34 15.04 33.23
CA ARG A 532 8.53 16.25 33.36
C ARG A 532 7.11 16.03 32.82
N ALA A 533 6.12 16.45 33.60
CA ALA A 533 4.73 16.52 33.18
C ALA A 533 4.30 17.99 33.04
N VAL A 534 3.65 18.31 31.92
CA VAL A 534 3.11 19.63 31.60
C VAL A 534 1.62 19.46 31.29
N ASN A 535 0.81 20.36 31.82
CA ASN A 535 -0.65 20.32 31.81
C ASN A 535 -1.22 19.13 32.60
N THR A 536 -2.52 18.88 32.45
CA THR A 536 -3.19 17.77 33.15
C THR A 536 -2.78 16.42 32.57
N VAL A 537 -1.95 15.69 33.32
CA VAL A 537 -1.49 14.33 33.00
C VAL A 537 -2.01 13.38 34.09
N THR A 538 -2.54 12.23 33.67
CA THR A 538 -3.09 11.22 34.60
C THR A 538 -2.14 10.04 34.71
N PHE A 539 -1.90 9.59 35.94
CA PHE A 539 -1.18 8.36 36.26
C PHE A 539 -2.11 7.43 37.02
N THR A 540 -2.25 6.19 36.58
CA THR A 540 -3.10 5.19 37.22
C THR A 540 -2.34 3.88 37.28
N GLY A 541 -2.19 3.28 38.45
CA GLY A 541 -1.51 1.98 38.61
C GLY A 541 -0.03 1.94 38.21
N CYS A 542 0.65 3.10 38.07
CA CYS A 542 2.05 3.16 37.68
C CYS A 542 3.01 2.94 38.87
N ALA A 543 4.13 2.25 38.65
CA ALA A 543 5.08 1.90 39.70
C ALA A 543 6.54 2.17 39.29
N ASN A 544 7.30 2.81 40.18
CA ASN A 544 8.75 2.85 40.08
C ASN A 544 9.36 1.86 41.08
N ASN A 545 10.20 0.95 40.57
CA ASN A 545 10.91 -0.06 41.34
C ASN A 545 12.43 0.13 41.31
N GLY A 546 12.93 1.04 40.45
CA GLY A 546 14.35 1.40 40.36
C GLY A 546 14.72 2.57 41.28
N ILE A 547 16.01 2.77 41.51
CA ILE A 547 16.53 3.92 42.27
C ILE A 547 16.51 5.16 41.37
N VAL A 548 16.10 6.31 41.90
CA VAL A 548 16.14 7.60 41.18
C VAL A 548 17.18 8.52 41.84
N LYS A 549 18.14 9.05 41.07
CA LYS A 549 19.22 9.94 41.50
C LYS A 549 19.23 11.25 40.70
N ILE A 550 19.43 12.38 41.39
CA ILE A 550 19.50 13.72 40.80
C ILE A 550 20.84 14.35 41.18
N GLY A 551 21.77 14.47 40.23
CA GLY A 551 23.15 14.90 40.49
C GLY A 551 23.99 13.87 41.27
N GLU A 552 25.04 14.34 41.96
CA GLU A 552 25.91 13.54 42.86
C GLU A 552 25.20 13.12 44.17
N THR A 553 24.02 13.67 44.43
CA THR A 553 23.25 13.37 45.64
C THR A 553 22.24 12.26 45.31
N GLU A 554 22.18 11.20 46.13
CA GLU A 554 21.00 10.35 46.12
C GLU A 554 19.79 11.26 46.31
N ALA A 555 18.71 11.10 45.54
CA ALA A 555 17.51 11.88 45.77
C ALA A 555 17.01 11.53 47.18
N SER A 556 17.44 12.32 48.15
CA SER A 556 17.03 12.18 49.53
C SER A 556 15.54 12.47 49.57
N GLN A 557 14.86 11.72 50.42
CA GLN A 557 13.49 11.92 50.84
C GLN A 557 13.10 13.41 50.82
N ASP A 558 11.96 13.71 50.18
CA ASP A 558 11.30 15.01 50.12
C ASP A 558 12.08 16.18 49.47
N VAL A 559 11.69 16.54 48.23
CA VAL A 559 11.19 17.89 47.90
C VAL A 559 10.21 17.81 46.71
N GLY A 560 8.93 18.06 46.97
CA GLY A 560 7.87 18.32 45.97
C GLY A 560 6.47 17.83 46.42
N GLN A 561 5.79 18.63 47.25
CA GLN A 561 4.39 18.50 47.70
C GLN A 561 3.43 18.15 46.52
N GLU A 562 2.38 17.32 46.61
CA GLU A 562 1.45 16.98 47.71
C GLU A 562 1.10 15.47 47.75
N ASN A 563 0.91 14.95 48.97
CA ASN A 563 0.20 13.72 49.36
C ASN A 563 0.71 12.36 48.87
N ALA A 564 1.81 11.88 49.47
CA ALA A 564 2.02 10.44 49.68
C ALA A 564 2.10 10.16 51.19
N THR A 565 1.00 9.66 51.78
CA THR A 565 1.01 9.15 53.16
C THR A 565 1.88 7.88 53.20
N THR A 566 2.97 7.95 53.95
CA THR A 566 4.00 6.92 54.10
C THR A 566 3.56 5.83 55.09
N ASP A 567 3.39 4.60 54.61
CA ASP A 567 3.43 3.39 55.45
C ASP A 567 4.89 2.94 55.57
N ALA A 568 5.47 3.09 56.77
CA ALA A 568 6.87 2.86 57.09
C ALA A 568 7.34 1.38 57.00
N LYS A 569 6.51 0.45 56.47
CA LYS A 569 6.88 -0.95 56.25
C LYS A 569 6.97 -1.41 54.79
N LYS A 570 6.81 -0.51 53.81
CA LYS A 570 7.07 -0.80 52.39
C LYS A 570 8.15 0.13 51.86
N LYS A 571 9.29 -0.43 51.41
CA LYS A 571 10.31 0.30 50.65
C LYS A 571 9.62 0.91 49.42
N ILE A 572 9.44 2.23 49.36
CA ILE A 572 8.97 2.92 48.16
C ILE A 572 10.22 3.48 47.46
N PRO A 573 10.74 2.87 46.38
CA PRO A 573 11.88 3.40 45.67
C PRO A 573 11.43 4.54 44.75
N GLY A 574 11.99 5.74 44.94
CA GLY A 574 12.10 6.80 43.94
C GLY A 574 10.86 7.66 43.62
N LYS A 575 11.12 8.94 43.36
CA LYS A 575 10.19 9.98 42.91
C LYS A 575 9.47 9.55 41.61
N ILE A 576 8.13 9.43 41.59
CA ILE A 576 7.36 9.01 40.39
C ILE A 576 7.47 10.03 39.25
N ILE A 577 7.47 11.33 39.57
CA ILE A 577 7.53 12.44 38.60
C ILE A 577 8.62 13.43 38.99
N GLY A 578 9.52 13.76 38.08
CA GLY A 578 10.64 14.67 38.35
C GLY A 578 10.24 16.13 38.53
N ASN A 579 9.38 16.66 37.65
CA ASN A 579 8.91 18.06 37.67
C ASN A 579 7.49 18.20 37.11
N ILE A 580 6.72 19.14 37.68
CA ILE A 580 5.42 19.61 37.16
C ILE A 580 5.56 21.10 36.86
N ALA A 581 5.47 21.48 35.59
CA ALA A 581 5.73 22.87 35.21
C ALA A 581 4.48 23.76 35.24
N THR A 582 3.34 23.23 34.79
CA THR A 582 2.05 23.92 34.76
C THR A 582 0.95 22.84 34.74
N GLY A 583 -0.18 23.05 35.42
CA GLY A 583 -1.34 22.14 35.38
C GLY A 583 -1.54 21.27 36.63
N THR A 584 -2.58 20.43 36.58
CA THR A 584 -3.02 19.58 37.70
C THR A 584 -2.56 18.14 37.48
N LEU A 585 -1.99 17.53 38.50
CA LEU A 585 -1.64 16.11 38.48
C LEU A 585 -2.78 15.27 39.06
N THR A 586 -3.17 14.21 38.38
CA THR A 586 -4.09 13.21 38.91
C THR A 586 -3.36 11.88 39.06
N ILE A 587 -3.16 11.45 40.31
CA ILE A 587 -2.66 10.12 40.65
C ILE A 587 -3.84 9.36 41.26
N ASN A 588 -4.24 8.26 40.62
CA ASN A 588 -5.29 7.37 41.09
C ASN A 588 -4.73 6.01 41.48
#